data_AF-X1C5X6-F1
#
_entry.id   AF-X1C5X6-F1
#
_cell.length_a   1.000
_cell.length_b   1.000
_cell.length_c   1.000
_cell.angle_alpha   90.00
_cell.angle_beta   90.00
_cell.angle_gamma   90.00
#
_symmetry.space_group_name_H-M   'P 1'
#
loop_
_entity.id
_entity.type
_entity.pdbx_description
1 polymer ?
#
loop_
_entity_poly.entity_id
_entity_poly.type
_entity_poly.pdbx_seq_one_letter_code
_entity_poly.pdbx_strand_id
1 'polypeptide(L)' 'TGSSWHQELLLKAKNENIISDKLADKLKEYLGFRHFFTHAYALDLHPSRIESLIEKIVETFDEFTEEINNNF' A
#
# COMPACT_ATOMS: atom_id res chain seq x y z
N THR A 1 -19.26 4.78 -3.79
CA THR A 1 -19.20 3.63 -2.85
C THR A 1 -18.31 2.55 -3.47
N GLY A 2 -17.00 2.80 -3.55
CA GLY A 2 -16.05 1.83 -4.07
C GLY A 2 -15.55 0.99 -2.90
N SER A 3 -15.81 -0.32 -2.93
CA SER A 3 -15.76 -1.22 -1.78
C SER A 3 -14.43 -1.19 -1.02
N SER A 4 -14.51 -1.19 0.31
CA SER A 4 -13.38 -1.28 1.26
C SER A 4 -12.58 -2.59 1.12
N TRP A 5 -12.92 -3.42 0.12
CA TRP A 5 -12.33 -4.73 -0.13
C TRP A 5 -10.79 -4.71 -0.21
N HIS A 6 -10.16 -3.64 -0.71
CA HIS A 6 -8.70 -3.56 -0.77
C HIS A 6 -8.08 -3.43 0.64
N GLN A 7 -8.73 -2.66 1.51
CA GLN A 7 -8.31 -2.51 2.91
C GLN A 7 -8.59 -3.79 3.68
N GLU A 8 -9.75 -4.42 3.45
CA GLU A 8 -10.10 -5.71 4.02
C GLU A 8 -9.14 -6.82 3.58
N LEU A 9 -8.74 -6.84 2.31
CA LEU A 9 -7.75 -7.79 1.77
C LEU A 9 -6.39 -7.62 2.45
N LEU A 10 -5.91 -6.37 2.55
CA LEU A 10 -4.64 -6.09 3.23
C LEU A 10 -4.68 -6.52 4.69
N LEU A 11 -5.78 -6.20 5.40
CA LEU A 11 -5.97 -6.60 6.79
C LEU A 11 -6.05 -8.12 6.93
N LYS A 12 -6.71 -8.80 6.01
CA LYS A 12 -6.80 -10.26 6.02
C LYS A 12 -5.44 -10.91 5.77
N ALA A 13 -4.69 -10.45 4.77
CA ALA A 13 -3.35 -10.96 4.47
C ALA A 13 -2.41 -10.81 5.68
N LYS A 14 -2.48 -9.67 6.36
CA LYS A 14 -1.77 -9.42 7.62
C LYS A 14 -2.20 -10.40 8.72
N ASN A 15 -3.51 -10.53 8.97
CA ASN A 15 -4.04 -11.38 10.04
C ASN A 15 -3.76 -12.87 9.83
N GLU A 16 -3.72 -13.32 8.58
CA GLU A 16 -3.38 -14.69 8.20
C GLU A 16 -1.85 -14.92 8.11
N ASN A 17 -1.03 -13.93 8.48
CA ASN A 17 0.44 -13.96 8.40
C ASN A 17 1.00 -14.26 7.00
N ILE A 18 0.26 -13.92 5.94
CA ILE A 18 0.72 -14.01 4.55
C ILE A 18 1.74 -12.89 4.26
N ILE A 19 1.61 -11.77 4.98
CA ILE A 19 2.54 -10.66 4.96
C ILE A 19 2.82 -10.17 6.38
N SER A 20 3.98 -9.55 6.59
CA SER A 20 4.39 -8.97 7.87
C SER A 20 3.61 -7.70 8.20
N ASP A 21 3.54 -7.38 9.50
CA ASP A 21 2.97 -6.11 9.98
C ASP A 21 3.65 -4.90 9.32
N LYS A 22 4.98 -4.96 9.18
CA LYS A 22 5.80 -3.92 8.55
C LYS A 22 5.40 -3.70 7.09
N LEU A 23 5.29 -4.79 6.32
CA LEU A 23 4.89 -4.70 4.92
C LEU A 23 3.45 -4.20 4.78
N ALA A 24 2.55 -4.65 5.65
CA ALA A 24 1.16 -4.19 5.66
C ALA A 24 1.06 -2.67 5.89
N ASP A 25 1.84 -2.12 6.82
CA ASP A 25 1.87 -0.68 7.08
C ASP A 25 2.42 0.11 5.88
N LYS A 26 3.48 -0.38 5.21
CA LYS A 26 3.99 0.22 3.96
C LYS A 26 2.91 0.23 2.87
N LEU A 27 2.25 -0.91 2.61
CA LEU A 27 1.21 -1.03 1.58
C LEU A 27 -0.01 -0.14 1.85
N LYS A 28 -0.32 0.13 3.12
CA LYS A 28 -1.42 1.02 3.51
C LYS A 28 -1.21 2.46 3.04
N GLU A 29 0.03 2.95 3.00
CA GLU A 29 0.35 4.29 2.50
C GLU A 29 -0.05 4.43 1.01
N TYR A 30 0.19 3.39 0.20
CA TYR A 30 -0.19 3.36 -1.21
C TYR A 30 -1.70 3.22 -1.43
N LEU A 31 -2.42 2.48 -0.57
CA LEU A 31 -3.88 2.45 -0.59
C LEU A 31 -4.47 3.83 -0.29
N GLY A 32 -3.89 4.55 0.67
CA GLY A 32 -4.24 5.93 0.99
C GLY A 32 -3.98 6.87 -0.18
N PHE A 33 -2.83 6.74 -0.85
CA PHE A 33 -2.51 7.48 -2.06
C PHE A 33 -3.53 7.22 -3.17
N ARG A 34 -3.90 5.96 -3.44
CA ARG A 34 -4.93 5.63 -4.44
C ARG A 34 -6.26 6.30 -4.12
N HIS A 35 -6.70 6.25 -2.87
CA HIS A 35 -7.95 6.89 -2.44
C HIS A 35 -7.88 8.42 -2.64
N PHE A 36 -6.79 9.04 -2.22
CA PHE A 36 -6.56 10.47 -2.36
C PHE A 36 -6.47 10.89 -3.84
N PHE A 37 -5.65 10.22 -4.65
CA PHE A 37 -5.47 10.54 -6.07
C PHE A 37 -6.75 10.34 -6.88
N THR A 38 -7.56 9.34 -6.54
CA THR A 38 -8.85 9.10 -7.21
C THR A 38 -9.92 10.14 -6.84
N HIS A 39 -9.81 10.83 -5.70
CA HIS A 39 -10.90 11.66 -5.16
C HIS A 39 -10.55 13.14 -4.90
N ALA A 40 -9.27 13.48 -4.74
CA ALA A 40 -8.84 14.83 -4.33
C ALA A 40 -8.65 15.80 -5.51
N TYR A 41 -8.70 15.34 -6.76
CA TYR A 41 -8.35 16.12 -7.95
C TYR A 41 -6.92 16.70 -7.87
N ALA A 42 -6.31 17.05 -9.00
CA ALA A 42 -4.91 17.49 -9.07
C ALA A 42 -4.58 18.78 -8.27
N LEU A 43 -5.55 19.40 -7.61
CA LEU A 43 -5.45 20.69 -6.92
C LEU A 43 -4.82 20.58 -5.52
N ASP A 44 -4.90 19.42 -4.85
CA ASP A 44 -4.35 19.19 -3.50
C ASP A 44 -3.20 18.15 -3.50
N LEU A 45 -2.52 17.97 -4.64
CA LEU A 45 -1.34 17.11 -4.70
C LEU A 45 -0.21 17.71 -3.86
N HIS A 46 0.08 17.10 -2.71
CA HIS A 46 1.25 17.43 -1.89
C HIS A 46 2.49 16.70 -2.45
N PRO A 47 3.42 17.37 -3.14
CA PRO A 47 4.52 16.71 -3.85
C PRO A 47 5.40 15.88 -2.90
N SER A 48 5.65 16.37 -1.69
CA SER A 48 6.43 15.68 -0.67
C SER A 48 5.84 14.33 -0.24
N ARG A 49 4.51 14.18 -0.27
CA ARG A 49 3.86 12.89 0.02
C ARG A 49 4.03 11.90 -1.12
N ILE A 50 4.05 12.40 -2.37
CA ILE A 50 4.24 11.57 -3.56
C ILE A 50 5.70 11.15 -3.68
N GLU A 51 6.62 12.08 -3.45
CA GLU A 51 8.06 11.85 -3.44
C GLU A 51 8.42 10.72 -2.47
N SER A 52 7.94 10.76 -1.23
CA SER A 52 8.19 9.68 -0.27
C SER A 52 7.65 8.32 -0.72
N LEU A 53 6.57 8.26 -1.51
CA LEU A 53 6.03 7.01 -2.04
C LEU A 53 6.86 6.50 -3.22
N ILE A 54 7.31 7.42 -4.09
CA ILE A 54 8.17 7.09 -5.23
C ILE A 54 9.52 6.57 -4.74
N GLU A 55 10.13 7.21 -3.74
CA GLU A 55 11.42 6.78 -3.18
C GLU A 55 11.37 5.35 -2.61
N LYS A 56 10.23 4.97 -2.03
CA LYS A 56 10.04 3.68 -1.36
C LYS A 56 9.44 2.59 -2.25
N ILE A 57 9.01 2.90 -3.48
CA ILE A 57 8.20 1.97 -4.29
C ILE A 57 8.96 0.70 -4.65
N VAL A 58 10.23 0.83 -5.02
CA VAL A 58 11.07 -0.32 -5.42
C VAL A 58 11.30 -1.23 -4.23
N GLU A 59 11.78 -0.67 -3.10
CA GLU A 59 11.99 -1.42 -1.86
C GLU A 59 10.72 -2.12 -1.38
N THR A 60 9.58 -1.41 -1.39
CA THR A 60 8.29 -1.98 -0.94
C THR A 60 7.85 -3.13 -1.86
N PHE A 61 8.05 -3.00 -3.17
CA PHE A 61 7.67 -4.03 -4.13
C PHE A 61 8.59 -5.27 -4.05
N ASP A 62 9.88 -5.06 -3.80
CA ASP A 62 10.84 -6.14 -3.59
C ASP A 62 10.51 -6.91 -2.31
N GLU A 63 10.27 -6.21 -1.18
CA GLU A 63 9.81 -6.83 0.07
C GLU A 63 8.50 -7.61 -0.11
N PHE A 64 7.55 -7.04 -0.86
CA PHE A 64 6.30 -7.75 -1.18
C PHE A 64 6.55 -9.04 -1.97
N THR A 65 7.38 -8.97 -3.00
CA THR A 65 7.68 -10.13 -3.84
C THR A 65 8.41 -11.21 -3.05
N GLU A 66 9.33 -10.83 -2.17
CA GLU A 66 10.04 -11.73 -1.27
C GLU A 66 9.10 -12.44 -0.30
N GLU A 67 8.24 -11.70 0.42
CA GLU A 67 7.31 -12.30 1.38
C GLU A 67 6.31 -13.23 0.70
N ILE A 68 5.80 -12.88 -0.49
CA ILE A 68 4.89 -13.75 -1.24
C ILE A 68 5.59 -15.01 -1.73
N ASN A 69 6.80 -14.91 -2.29
CA ASN A 69 7.53 -16.09 -2.77
C ASN A 69 8.02 -17.01 -1.64
N ASN A 70 8.18 -16.50 -0.42
CA ASN A 70 8.57 -17.30 0.73
C ASN A 70 7.38 -17.98 1.43
N ASN A 71 6.16 -17.45 1.25
CA ASN A 71 4.93 -17.97 1.86
C ASN A 71 4.12 -18.91 0.95
N PHE A 72 4.55 -19.14 -0.30
CA PHE A 72 3.94 -20.05 -1.28
C PHE A 72 4.99 -20.92 -1.99
#